data_AF-A0A193C2W1-F1
#
_entry.id   AF-A0A193C2W1-F1
#
_cell.length_a   1.000
_cell.length_b   1.000
_cell.length_c   1.000
_cell.angle_alpha   90.00
_cell.angle_beta   90.00
_cell.angle_gamma   90.00
#
_symmetry.space_group_name_H-M   'P 1'
#
loop_
_entity.id
_entity.type
_entity.pdbx_description
1 polymer ?
#
loop_
_entity_poly.entity_id
_entity_poly.type
_entity_poly.pdbx_seq_one_letter_code
_entity_poly.pdbx_strand_id
1 'polypeptide(L)'
;MDGQTIVATIAASVSLVAMGITAWQAAEARKARKATEKQVATAEAALKAALDQAESAKESASAAWRAADSAETSAHATQRQADIADAALQDARAVRDEADGPEFELKPGTSSKPGKKAVAVTMTKGPQVRVTLTAVRPDSSVPHEEVSVAAENRVHTFVRNTTREFVIDCAQPGNPRLVYLRIELTCEEVRGRKRKWVRYESVSFPGPTRFRELGHR
;
A
#
# COMPACT_ATOMS: atom_id res chain seq x y z
N MET A 1 30.37 62.26 103.00
CA MET A 1 30.22 61.31 101.88
C MET A 1 31.42 61.50 100.99
N ASP A 2 32.34 60.54 100.97
CA ASP A 2 33.62 60.64 100.27
C ASP A 2 33.46 60.43 98.76
N GLY A 3 34.13 61.26 97.96
CA GLY A 3 34.03 61.23 96.49
C GLY A 3 34.45 59.89 95.85
N GLN A 4 35.26 59.08 96.54
CA GLN A 4 35.65 57.75 96.08
C GLN A 4 34.49 56.74 96.08
N THR A 5 33.54 56.85 97.01
CA THR A 5 32.38 55.94 97.08
C THR A 5 31.39 56.23 95.94
N ILE A 6 31.23 57.49 95.56
CA ILE A 6 30.36 57.90 94.44
C ILE A 6 30.91 57.40 93.11
N VAL A 7 32.22 57.55 92.87
CA VAL A 7 32.87 57.07 91.64
C VAL A 7 32.82 55.54 91.52
N ALA A 8 33.02 54.82 92.62
CA ALA A 8 32.92 53.35 92.64
C ALA A 8 31.48 52.86 92.36
N THR A 9 30.47 53.57 92.88
CA THR A 9 29.05 53.22 92.66
C THR A 9 28.64 53.47 91.21
N ILE A 10 29.07 54.60 90.63
CA ILE A 10 28.81 54.94 89.23
C ILE A 10 29.50 53.93 88.28
N ALA A 11 30.76 53.58 88.55
CA ALA A 11 31.50 52.59 87.76
C ALA A 11 30.82 51.21 87.79
N ALA A 12 30.37 50.75 88.97
CA ALA A 12 29.65 49.49 89.11
C ALA A 12 28.33 49.47 88.33
N SER A 13 27.57 50.57 88.35
CA SER A 13 26.33 50.69 87.56
C SER A 13 26.58 50.71 86.05
N VAL A 14 27.65 51.36 85.58
CA VAL A 14 28.02 51.38 84.15
C VAL A 14 28.45 49.98 83.68
N SER A 15 29.19 49.24 84.50
CA SER A 15 29.57 47.86 84.19
C SER A 15 28.36 46.92 84.07
N LEU A 16 27.34 47.07 84.92
CA LEU A 16 26.10 46.29 84.83
C LEU A 16 25.31 46.61 83.55
N VAL A 17 25.23 47.88 83.16
CA VAL A 17 24.57 48.28 81.90
C VAL A 17 25.33 47.74 80.69
N ALA A 18 26.66 47.80 80.68
CA ALA A 18 27.49 47.23 79.61
C ALA A 18 27.35 45.69 79.51
N MET A 19 27.26 45.00 80.65
CA MET A 19 26.96 43.55 80.67
C MET A 19 25.56 43.23 80.15
N GLY A 20 24.55 44.07 80.45
CA GLY A 20 23.20 43.91 79.93
C GLY A 20 23.14 44.04 78.40
N ILE A 21 23.83 45.04 77.84
CA ILE A 21 23.88 45.27 76.38
C ILE A 21 24.59 44.12 75.66
N THR A 22 25.72 43.65 76.20
CA THR A 22 26.47 42.53 75.60
C THR A 22 25.70 41.20 75.69
N ALA A 23 25.00 40.95 76.79
CA ALA A 23 24.11 39.80 76.93
C ALA A 23 22.93 39.83 75.94
N TRP A 24 22.36 41.01 75.70
CA TRP A 24 21.31 41.22 74.71
C TRP A 24 21.81 40.99 73.29
N GLN A 25 22.94 41.60 72.90
CA GLN A 25 23.56 41.37 71.58
C GLN A 25 23.92 39.89 71.35
N ALA A 26 24.41 39.19 72.39
CA ALA A 26 24.68 37.75 72.31
C ALA A 26 23.39 36.93 72.13
N ALA A 27 22.27 37.35 72.72
CA ALA A 27 20.98 36.71 72.54
C ALA A 27 20.41 36.95 71.12
N GLU A 28 20.53 38.17 70.59
CA GLU A 28 20.17 38.51 69.19
C GLU A 28 20.96 37.66 68.19
N ALA A 29 22.29 37.56 68.38
CA ALA A 29 23.17 36.78 67.51
C ALA A 29 22.81 35.28 67.53
N ARG A 30 22.43 34.74 68.70
CA ARG A 30 21.94 33.35 68.82
C ARG A 30 20.61 33.13 68.10
N LYS A 31 19.68 34.10 68.15
CA LYS A 31 18.41 34.03 67.40
C LYS A 31 18.64 34.07 65.89
N ALA A 32 19.50 34.99 65.43
CA ALA A 32 19.87 35.09 64.02
C ALA A 32 20.50 33.79 63.51
N ARG A 33 21.41 33.18 64.30
CA ARG A 33 22.04 31.90 63.97
C ARG A 33 21.03 30.74 63.87
N LYS A 34 20.08 30.65 64.80
CA LYS A 34 19.00 29.64 64.73
C LYS A 34 18.10 29.84 63.51
N ALA A 35 17.84 31.09 63.14
CA ALA A 35 17.04 31.41 61.95
C ALA A 35 17.76 31.00 60.67
N THR A 36 19.07 31.27 60.54
CA THR A 36 19.87 30.81 59.40
C THR A 36 20.01 29.29 59.35
N GLU A 37 20.25 28.62 60.49
CA GLU A 37 20.27 27.15 60.56
C GLU A 37 18.94 26.54 60.08
N LYS A 38 17.80 27.13 60.48
CA LYS A 38 16.48 26.70 60.00
C LYS A 38 16.30 26.94 58.49
N GLN A 39 16.75 28.08 57.98
CA GLN A 39 16.70 28.39 56.54
C GLN A 39 17.55 27.44 55.70
N VAL A 40 18.76 27.12 56.16
CA VAL A 40 19.64 26.14 55.52
C VAL A 40 18.98 24.77 55.49
N ALA A 41 18.44 24.29 56.62
CA ALA A 41 17.73 23.01 56.67
C ALA A 41 16.52 22.97 55.73
N THR A 42 15.75 24.06 55.63
CA THR A 42 14.64 24.13 54.66
C THR A 42 15.11 24.16 53.21
N ALA A 43 16.23 24.85 52.92
CA ALA A 43 16.80 24.89 51.58
C ALA A 43 17.36 23.53 51.16
N GLU A 44 18.03 22.81 52.06
CA GLU A 44 18.51 21.45 51.84
C GLU A 44 17.36 20.47 51.59
N ALA A 45 16.28 20.56 52.37
CA ALA A 45 15.08 19.75 52.16
C ALA A 45 14.40 20.05 50.82
N ALA A 46 14.29 21.33 50.45
CA ALA A 46 13.74 21.73 49.16
C ALA A 46 14.61 21.28 47.98
N LEU A 47 15.94 21.37 48.11
CA LEU A 47 16.89 20.88 47.11
C LEU A 47 16.76 19.36 46.93
N LYS A 48 16.69 18.60 48.03
CA LYS A 48 16.49 17.14 47.97
C LYS A 48 15.17 16.79 47.28
N ALA A 49 14.08 17.45 47.65
CA ALA A 49 12.79 17.22 47.01
C ALA A 49 12.81 17.55 45.50
N ALA A 50 13.50 18.62 45.10
CA ALA A 50 13.67 18.98 43.69
C ALA A 50 14.49 17.94 42.91
N LEU A 51 15.55 17.38 43.53
CA LEU A 51 16.34 16.31 42.92
C LEU A 51 15.53 15.02 42.77
N ASP A 52 14.77 14.63 43.80
CA ASP A 52 13.89 13.46 43.76
C ASP A 52 12.81 13.61 42.66
N GLN A 53 12.22 14.81 42.53
CA GLN A 53 11.27 15.12 41.46
C GLN A 53 11.91 15.08 40.07
N ALA A 54 13.14 15.59 39.93
CA ALA A 54 13.86 15.57 38.66
C ALA A 54 14.18 14.14 38.21
N GLU A 55 14.61 13.26 39.13
CA GLU A 55 14.87 11.86 38.78
C GLU A 55 13.58 11.13 38.42
N SER A 56 12.48 11.34 39.17
CA SER A 56 11.17 10.77 38.84
C SER A 56 10.65 11.24 37.48
N ALA A 57 10.85 12.52 37.14
CA ALA A 57 10.48 13.06 35.83
C ALA A 57 11.32 12.44 34.70
N LYS A 58 12.62 12.21 34.94
CA LYS A 58 13.53 11.55 33.99
C LYS A 58 13.16 10.09 33.77
N GLU A 59 12.83 9.35 34.83
CA GLU A 59 12.33 7.98 34.74
C GLU A 59 11.02 7.94 33.92
N SER A 60 10.09 8.85 34.21
CA SER A 60 8.82 8.97 33.50
C SER A 60 9.01 9.30 32.02
N ALA A 61 9.91 10.22 31.70
CA ALA A 61 10.26 10.54 30.32
C ALA A 61 10.86 9.33 29.60
N SER A 62 11.75 8.58 30.26
CA SER A 62 12.32 7.35 29.68
C SER A 62 11.26 6.29 29.39
N ALA A 63 10.26 6.14 30.27
CA ALA A 63 9.15 5.23 30.08
C ALA A 63 8.25 5.68 28.92
N ALA A 64 7.96 6.96 28.82
CA ALA A 64 7.19 7.54 27.72
C ALA A 64 7.89 7.32 26.37
N TRP A 65 9.21 7.51 26.29
CA TRP A 65 9.98 7.23 25.08
C TRP A 65 9.90 5.76 24.65
N ARG A 66 10.06 4.81 25.59
CA ARG A 66 9.90 3.38 25.29
C ARG A 66 8.48 3.04 24.83
N ALA A 67 7.47 3.66 25.43
CA ALA A 67 6.08 3.47 25.03
C ALA A 67 5.82 4.01 23.62
N ALA A 68 6.38 5.18 23.28
CA ALA A 68 6.29 5.76 21.95
C ALA A 68 6.96 4.87 20.89
N ASP A 69 8.18 4.37 21.15
CA ASP A 69 8.91 3.47 20.26
C ASP A 69 8.16 2.14 20.01
N SER A 70 7.57 1.58 21.07
CA SER A 70 6.70 0.40 20.97
C SER A 70 5.43 0.67 20.16
N ALA A 71 4.80 1.83 20.34
CA ALA A 71 3.62 2.23 19.58
C ALA A 71 3.95 2.46 18.10
N GLU A 72 5.08 3.08 17.78
CA GLU A 72 5.57 3.27 16.43
C GLU A 72 5.86 1.92 15.73
N THR A 73 6.55 1.01 16.42
CA THR A 73 6.79 -0.35 15.92
C THR A 73 5.48 -1.09 15.64
N SER A 74 4.51 -0.96 16.54
CA SER A 74 3.18 -1.57 16.39
C SER A 74 2.42 -0.96 15.19
N ALA A 75 2.46 0.36 15.04
CA ALA A 75 1.84 1.05 13.91
C ALA A 75 2.44 0.60 12.57
N HIS A 76 3.78 0.49 12.48
CA HIS A 76 4.44 -0.04 11.29
C HIS A 76 4.07 -1.50 11.01
N ALA A 77 3.92 -2.34 12.04
CA ALA A 77 3.48 -3.71 11.87
C ALA A 77 2.03 -3.78 11.33
N THR A 78 1.12 -2.98 11.88
CA THR A 78 -0.26 -2.88 11.41
C THR A 78 -0.32 -2.36 9.98
N GLN A 79 0.47 -1.34 9.62
CA GLN A 79 0.52 -0.83 8.26
C GLN A 79 0.97 -1.92 7.27
N ARG A 80 2.04 -2.67 7.59
CA ARG A 80 2.50 -3.78 6.76
C ARG A 80 1.41 -4.86 6.58
N GLN A 81 0.65 -5.16 7.62
CA GLN A 81 -0.45 -6.12 7.53
C GLN A 81 -1.59 -5.60 6.64
N ALA A 82 -1.91 -4.31 6.72
CA ALA A 82 -2.88 -3.68 5.84
C ALA A 82 -2.43 -3.74 4.37
N ASP A 83 -1.17 -3.41 4.09
CA ASP A 83 -0.61 -3.44 2.74
C ASP A 83 -0.64 -4.87 2.14
N ILE A 84 -0.31 -5.89 2.94
CA ILE A 84 -0.39 -7.29 2.54
C ILE A 84 -1.83 -7.72 2.26
N ALA A 85 -2.78 -7.32 3.12
CA ALA A 85 -4.19 -7.64 2.93
C ALA A 85 -4.75 -6.97 1.66
N ASP A 86 -4.38 -5.72 1.39
CA ASP A 86 -4.77 -5.01 0.18
C ASP A 86 -4.18 -5.65 -1.07
N ALA A 87 -2.92 -6.06 -1.05
CA ALA A 87 -2.30 -6.82 -2.14
C ALA A 87 -3.04 -8.14 -2.39
N ALA A 88 -3.32 -8.91 -1.34
CA ALA A 88 -4.07 -10.17 -1.45
C ALA A 88 -5.49 -9.96 -2.01
N LEU A 89 -6.16 -8.87 -1.63
CA LEU A 89 -7.47 -8.51 -2.16
C LEU A 89 -7.39 -8.12 -3.65
N GLN A 90 -6.35 -7.41 -4.05
CA GLN A 90 -6.11 -7.08 -5.47
C GLN A 90 -5.86 -8.34 -6.29
N ASP A 91 -5.01 -9.26 -5.81
CA ASP A 91 -4.74 -10.53 -6.46
C ASP A 91 -6.01 -11.37 -6.58
N ALA A 92 -6.79 -11.49 -5.50
CA ALA A 92 -8.05 -12.23 -5.52
C ALA A 92 -9.06 -11.61 -6.51
N ARG A 93 -9.09 -10.28 -6.63
CA ARG A 93 -9.91 -9.58 -7.63
C ARG A 93 -9.42 -9.86 -9.05
N ALA A 94 -8.12 -9.84 -9.29
CA ALA A 94 -7.54 -10.14 -10.60
C ALA A 94 -7.86 -11.57 -11.03
N VAL A 95 -7.71 -12.56 -10.14
CA VAL A 95 -8.06 -13.96 -10.39
C VAL A 95 -9.55 -14.09 -10.73
N ARG A 96 -10.42 -13.42 -9.98
CA ARG A 96 -11.86 -13.44 -10.24
C ARG A 96 -12.21 -12.77 -11.57
N ASP A 97 -11.61 -11.62 -11.85
CA ASP A 97 -11.85 -10.89 -13.10
C ASP A 97 -11.38 -11.68 -14.32
N GLU A 98 -10.31 -12.47 -14.19
CA GLU A 98 -9.87 -13.40 -15.22
C GLU A 98 -10.84 -14.60 -15.39
N ALA A 99 -11.28 -15.20 -14.28
CA ALA A 99 -12.21 -16.34 -14.26
C ALA A 99 -13.62 -15.99 -14.78
N ASP A 100 -14.04 -14.74 -14.56
CA ASP A 100 -15.28 -14.16 -15.06
C ASP A 100 -15.16 -13.66 -16.51
N GLY A 101 -13.96 -13.73 -17.10
CA GLY A 101 -13.69 -13.26 -18.46
C GLY A 101 -14.48 -14.01 -19.53
N PRO A 102 -14.55 -13.46 -20.75
CA PRO A 102 -15.23 -14.12 -21.85
C PRO A 102 -14.48 -15.37 -22.31
N GLU A 103 -15.25 -16.39 -22.65
CA GLU A 103 -14.78 -17.63 -23.28
C GLU A 103 -15.45 -17.76 -24.65
N PHE A 104 -14.69 -18.25 -25.63
CA PHE A 104 -15.14 -18.34 -27.02
C PHE A 104 -14.92 -19.74 -27.56
N GLU A 105 -15.83 -20.19 -28.42
CA GLU A 105 -15.66 -21.36 -29.25
C GLU A 105 -15.54 -20.90 -30.71
N LEU A 106 -14.51 -21.37 -31.41
CA LEU A 106 -14.28 -21.07 -32.81
C LEU A 106 -14.55 -22.28 -33.67
N LYS A 107 -15.34 -22.09 -34.73
CA LYS A 107 -15.62 -23.11 -35.73
C LYS A 107 -15.31 -22.59 -37.13
N PRO A 108 -14.82 -23.45 -38.04
CA PRO A 108 -14.76 -23.12 -39.46
C PRO A 108 -16.16 -22.78 -39.97
N GLY A 109 -16.31 -21.58 -40.53
CA GLY A 109 -17.50 -21.18 -41.26
C GLY A 109 -17.40 -21.58 -42.73
N THR A 110 -18.51 -21.41 -43.45
CA THR A 110 -18.57 -21.64 -44.90
C THR A 110 -18.26 -20.35 -45.64
N SER A 111 -17.09 -20.28 -46.28
CA SER A 111 -16.77 -19.19 -47.22
C SER A 111 -17.04 -19.65 -48.66
N SER A 112 -17.82 -18.86 -49.40
CA SER A 112 -18.07 -19.08 -50.83
C SER A 112 -16.99 -18.50 -51.74
N LYS A 113 -16.02 -17.74 -51.19
CA LYS A 113 -14.99 -17.04 -51.98
C LYS A 113 -13.63 -17.77 -51.91
N PRO A 114 -12.98 -18.05 -53.06
CA PRO A 114 -11.64 -18.63 -53.08
C PRO A 114 -10.65 -17.68 -52.39
N GLY A 115 -9.70 -18.26 -51.63
CA GLY A 115 -8.71 -17.49 -50.87
C GLY A 115 -9.23 -16.87 -49.56
N LYS A 116 -10.54 -16.90 -49.29
CA LYS A 116 -11.12 -16.39 -48.03
C LYS A 116 -11.62 -17.53 -47.17
N LYS A 117 -11.36 -17.47 -45.87
CA LYS A 117 -11.84 -18.44 -44.88
C LYS A 117 -12.76 -17.74 -43.90
N ALA A 118 -13.95 -18.31 -43.69
CA ALA A 118 -14.90 -17.80 -42.70
C ALA A 118 -14.66 -18.50 -41.36
N VAL A 119 -14.74 -17.76 -40.26
CA VAL A 119 -14.64 -18.29 -38.89
C VAL A 119 -15.87 -17.84 -38.12
N ALA A 120 -16.63 -18.81 -37.63
CA ALA A 120 -17.73 -18.58 -36.71
C ALA A 120 -17.17 -18.53 -35.29
N VAL A 121 -17.26 -17.37 -34.64
CA VAL A 121 -16.88 -17.15 -33.24
C VAL A 121 -18.14 -17.13 -32.41
N THR A 122 -18.25 -17.98 -31.40
CA THR A 122 -19.39 -18.03 -30.48
C THR A 122 -18.92 -17.76 -29.07
N MET A 123 -19.52 -16.79 -28.38
CA MET A 123 -19.19 -16.55 -26.98
C MET A 123 -19.98 -17.52 -26.09
N THR A 124 -19.29 -18.41 -25.38
CA THR A 124 -19.91 -19.48 -24.57
C THR A 124 -20.18 -19.02 -23.13
N LYS A 125 -19.30 -18.17 -22.59
CA LYS A 125 -19.36 -17.64 -21.22
C LYS A 125 -18.82 -16.20 -21.18
N GLY A 126 -19.17 -15.50 -20.11
CA GLY A 126 -18.63 -14.18 -19.76
C GLY A 126 -19.63 -13.04 -19.92
N PRO A 127 -19.21 -11.81 -19.56
CA PRO A 127 -20.03 -10.62 -19.67
C PRO A 127 -20.20 -10.18 -21.13
N GLN A 128 -21.06 -9.18 -21.36
CA GLN A 128 -21.18 -8.55 -22.65
C GLN A 128 -19.89 -7.77 -22.98
N VAL A 129 -19.22 -8.17 -24.08
CA VAL A 129 -17.93 -7.61 -24.49
C VAL A 129 -17.96 -7.10 -25.92
N ARG A 130 -17.19 -6.05 -26.18
CA ARG A 130 -16.79 -5.61 -27.52
C ARG A 130 -15.49 -6.34 -27.84
N VAL A 131 -15.47 -7.03 -28.96
CA VAL A 131 -14.34 -7.88 -29.37
C VAL A 131 -13.76 -7.34 -30.67
N THR A 132 -12.46 -7.13 -30.67
CA THR A 132 -11.66 -6.86 -31.86
C THR A 132 -10.92 -8.14 -32.24
N LEU A 133 -11.06 -8.57 -33.49
CA LEU A 133 -10.45 -9.80 -33.98
C LEU A 133 -9.21 -9.51 -34.84
N THR A 134 -8.10 -10.15 -34.47
CA THR A 134 -6.84 -10.13 -35.22
C THR A 134 -6.41 -11.56 -35.54
N ALA A 135 -6.16 -11.87 -36.82
CA ALA A 135 -5.64 -13.18 -37.22
C ALA A 135 -4.10 -13.14 -37.23
N VAL A 136 -3.48 -14.14 -36.61
CA VAL A 136 -2.02 -14.25 -36.43
C VAL A 136 -1.52 -15.54 -37.06
N ARG A 137 -0.41 -15.47 -37.80
CA ARG A 137 0.22 -16.66 -38.39
C ARG A 137 0.88 -17.52 -37.30
N PRO A 138 0.69 -18.85 -37.31
CA PRO A 138 1.22 -19.74 -36.27
C PRO A 138 2.70 -20.14 -36.47
N ASP A 139 3.41 -19.63 -37.47
CA ASP A 139 4.81 -20.00 -37.74
C ASP A 139 5.85 -19.01 -37.16
N SER A 140 7.00 -19.53 -36.78
CA SER A 140 7.65 -19.37 -35.47
C SER A 140 8.92 -18.52 -35.43
N SER A 141 9.18 -17.69 -36.44
CA SER A 141 10.39 -16.85 -36.49
C SER A 141 10.14 -15.35 -36.40
N VAL A 142 8.89 -14.90 -36.58
CA VAL A 142 8.52 -13.48 -36.52
C VAL A 142 7.31 -13.32 -35.59
N PRO A 143 7.42 -12.58 -34.48
CA PRO A 143 6.28 -12.31 -33.63
C PRO A 143 5.28 -11.43 -34.38
N HIS A 144 4.06 -11.93 -34.54
CA HIS A 144 2.87 -11.19 -35.00
C HIS A 144 2.88 -10.66 -36.44
N GLU A 145 3.09 -11.54 -37.43
CA GLU A 145 2.67 -11.20 -38.81
C GLU A 145 1.14 -11.22 -38.89
N GLU A 146 0.52 -10.04 -38.88
CA GLU A 146 -0.93 -9.87 -39.01
C GLU A 146 -1.40 -10.41 -40.37
N VAL A 147 -2.33 -11.37 -40.32
CA VAL A 147 -3.05 -11.80 -41.51
C VAL A 147 -4.22 -10.84 -41.71
N SER A 148 -4.35 -10.29 -42.92
CA SER A 148 -5.38 -9.29 -43.23
C SER A 148 -6.79 -9.85 -43.00
N VAL A 149 -7.44 -9.41 -41.93
CA VAL A 149 -8.88 -9.61 -41.70
C VAL A 149 -9.64 -8.56 -42.51
N ALA A 150 -10.70 -8.94 -43.24
CA ALA A 150 -11.49 -7.97 -44.01
C ALA A 150 -11.99 -6.84 -43.08
N ALA A 151 -11.74 -5.59 -43.48
CA ALA A 151 -11.89 -4.41 -42.60
C ALA A 151 -13.32 -4.19 -42.08
N GLU A 152 -14.33 -4.64 -42.82
CA GLU A 152 -15.74 -4.33 -42.55
C GLU A 152 -16.33 -5.06 -41.31
N ASN A 153 -15.65 -6.07 -40.75
CA ASN A 153 -16.17 -6.89 -39.64
C ASN A 153 -15.16 -7.12 -38.49
N ARG A 154 -14.21 -6.21 -38.26
CA ARG A 154 -13.17 -6.46 -37.23
C ARG A 154 -13.64 -6.31 -35.79
N VAL A 155 -14.71 -5.53 -35.56
CA VAL A 155 -15.19 -5.20 -34.21
C VAL A 155 -16.66 -5.57 -34.08
N HIS A 156 -16.98 -6.45 -33.13
CA HIS A 156 -18.37 -6.84 -32.84
C HIS A 156 -18.65 -6.88 -31.34
N THR A 157 -19.89 -6.61 -30.97
CA THR A 157 -20.36 -6.85 -29.60
C THR A 157 -20.93 -8.25 -29.49
N PHE A 158 -20.45 -8.98 -28.48
CA PHE A 158 -20.89 -10.32 -28.14
C PHE A 158 -21.71 -10.31 -26.85
N VAL A 159 -22.79 -11.09 -26.88
CA VAL A 159 -23.57 -11.50 -25.70
C VAL A 159 -23.49 -13.03 -25.63
N ARG A 160 -23.76 -13.61 -24.46
CA ARG A 160 -23.63 -15.06 -24.28
C ARG A 160 -24.47 -15.82 -25.33
N ASN A 161 -23.88 -16.86 -25.89
CA ASN A 161 -24.44 -17.70 -26.95
C ASN A 161 -24.71 -16.97 -28.27
N THR A 162 -24.12 -15.80 -28.51
CA THR A 162 -24.16 -15.17 -29.84
C THR A 162 -22.99 -15.64 -30.69
N THR A 163 -23.29 -16.02 -31.92
CA THR A 163 -22.31 -16.38 -32.95
C THR A 163 -22.16 -15.24 -33.94
N ARG A 164 -20.93 -14.93 -34.33
CA ARG A 164 -20.60 -13.96 -35.39
C ARG A 164 -19.60 -14.60 -36.35
N GLU A 165 -19.80 -14.36 -37.64
CA GLU A 165 -18.91 -14.85 -38.68
C GLU A 165 -17.94 -13.75 -39.13
N PHE A 166 -16.67 -14.12 -39.21
CA PHE A 166 -15.59 -13.25 -39.65
C PHE A 166 -14.94 -13.85 -40.88
N VAL A 167 -14.64 -13.03 -41.87
CA VAL A 167 -13.97 -13.47 -43.10
C VAL A 167 -12.52 -13.02 -43.04
N ILE A 168 -11.62 -14.00 -43.00
CA ILE A 168 -10.18 -13.81 -43.01
C ILE A 168 -9.70 -13.97 -44.44
N ASP A 169 -8.92 -13.00 -44.92
CA ASP A 169 -8.29 -13.10 -46.22
C ASP A 169 -7.00 -13.92 -46.08
N CYS A 170 -7.04 -15.13 -46.62
CA CYS A 170 -5.89 -16.05 -46.65
C CYS A 170 -5.23 -16.07 -48.02
N ALA A 171 -5.59 -15.15 -48.93
CA ALA A 171 -5.05 -15.07 -50.28
C ALA A 171 -3.67 -14.39 -50.26
N GLN A 172 -2.66 -15.09 -49.73
CA GLN A 172 -1.27 -14.74 -49.98
C GLN A 172 -0.58 -15.84 -50.82
N PRO A 173 0.32 -15.44 -51.74
CA PRO A 173 1.01 -16.35 -52.64
C PRO A 173 2.00 -17.21 -51.83
N GLY A 174 1.83 -18.54 -51.87
CA GLY A 174 2.87 -19.48 -51.42
C GLY A 174 2.41 -20.61 -50.52
N ASN A 175 1.23 -20.56 -49.89
CA ASN A 175 0.77 -21.69 -49.09
C ASN A 175 -0.76 -21.92 -49.10
N PRO A 176 -1.29 -22.61 -50.13
CA PRO A 176 -2.71 -22.99 -50.20
C PRO A 176 -3.15 -24.00 -49.12
N ARG A 177 -2.25 -24.35 -48.17
CA ARG A 177 -2.46 -25.32 -47.10
C ARG A 177 -2.44 -24.70 -45.69
N LEU A 178 -2.74 -23.41 -45.53
CA LEU A 178 -3.03 -22.86 -44.20
C LEU A 178 -4.31 -23.50 -43.66
N VAL A 179 -4.12 -24.67 -43.06
CA VAL A 179 -5.11 -25.52 -42.40
C VAL A 179 -5.36 -25.01 -40.98
N TYR A 180 -4.48 -24.17 -40.43
CA TYR A 180 -4.54 -23.74 -39.04
C TYR A 180 -4.28 -22.23 -38.92
N LEU A 181 -5.14 -21.51 -38.19
CA LEU A 181 -4.99 -20.08 -37.86
C LEU A 181 -5.08 -19.88 -36.35
N ARG A 182 -4.23 -18.99 -35.83
CA ARG A 182 -4.37 -18.46 -34.47
C ARG A 182 -5.09 -17.12 -34.55
N ILE A 183 -6.04 -16.90 -33.67
CA ILE A 183 -6.88 -15.71 -33.63
C ILE A 183 -6.72 -15.08 -32.24
N GLU A 184 -6.37 -13.81 -32.23
CA GLU A 184 -6.39 -12.96 -31.05
C GLU A 184 -7.73 -12.22 -30.99
N LEU A 185 -8.39 -12.32 -29.83
CA LEU A 185 -9.63 -11.65 -29.51
C LEU A 185 -9.37 -10.66 -28.37
N THR A 186 -9.23 -9.38 -28.71
CA THR A 186 -9.13 -8.31 -27.72
C THR A 186 -10.54 -7.92 -27.28
N CYS A 187 -10.85 -8.16 -26.01
CA CYS A 187 -12.19 -8.02 -25.45
C CYS A 187 -12.24 -6.84 -24.47
N GLU A 188 -13.25 -5.99 -24.60
CA GLU A 188 -13.53 -4.88 -23.68
C GLU A 188 -14.97 -4.98 -23.17
N GLU A 189 -15.15 -4.99 -21.85
CA GLU A 189 -16.47 -5.04 -21.21
C GLU A 189 -17.32 -3.80 -21.58
N VAL A 190 -18.47 -4.02 -22.21
CA VAL A 190 -19.34 -2.92 -22.70
C VAL A 190 -20.13 -2.28 -21.56
N ARG A 191 -20.53 -3.10 -20.58
CA ARG A 191 -21.31 -2.68 -19.40
C ARG A 191 -20.64 -3.21 -18.15
N GLY A 192 -20.37 -2.34 -17.18
CA GLY A 192 -19.76 -2.74 -15.91
C GLY A 192 -18.43 -2.05 -15.66
N ARG A 193 -17.41 -2.83 -15.28
CA ARG A 193 -16.13 -2.34 -14.75
C ARG A 193 -15.10 -1.97 -15.83
N LYS A 194 -15.49 -1.99 -17.12
CA LYS A 194 -14.63 -1.70 -18.28
C LYS A 194 -13.35 -2.55 -18.30
N ARG A 195 -13.47 -3.81 -17.85
CA ARG A 195 -12.36 -4.77 -17.85
C ARG A 195 -11.96 -5.11 -19.28
N LYS A 196 -10.68 -5.48 -19.44
CA LYS A 196 -10.09 -5.85 -20.73
C LYS A 196 -9.47 -7.23 -20.62
N TRP A 197 -9.67 -8.05 -21.65
CA TRP A 197 -9.08 -9.38 -21.76
C TRP A 197 -8.50 -9.57 -23.15
N VAL A 198 -7.50 -10.44 -23.25
CA VAL A 198 -7.00 -10.94 -24.53
C VAL A 198 -7.16 -12.45 -24.51
N ARG A 199 -7.78 -13.01 -25.55
CA ARG A 199 -7.96 -14.45 -25.72
C ARG A 199 -7.30 -14.89 -27.01
N TYR A 200 -6.65 -16.04 -26.96
CA TYR A 200 -6.02 -16.66 -28.11
C TYR A 200 -6.72 -17.96 -28.41
N GLU A 201 -7.35 -18.03 -29.57
CA GLU A 201 -8.06 -19.22 -30.00
C GLU A 201 -7.47 -19.71 -31.30
N SER A 202 -7.61 -21.00 -31.55
CA SER A 202 -7.07 -21.61 -32.76
C SER A 202 -8.17 -22.31 -33.54
N VAL A 203 -8.19 -22.10 -34.85
CA VAL A 203 -9.16 -22.73 -35.73
C VAL A 203 -8.45 -23.53 -36.80
N SER A 204 -8.86 -24.79 -36.95
CA SER A 204 -8.38 -25.68 -37.99
C SER A 204 -9.46 -25.82 -39.07
N PHE A 205 -9.10 -25.53 -40.32
CA PHE A 205 -9.97 -25.70 -41.47
C PHE A 205 -9.78 -27.09 -42.06
N PRO A 206 -10.85 -27.77 -42.51
CA PRO A 206 -10.70 -29.00 -43.26
C PRO A 206 -9.76 -28.77 -44.45
N GLY A 207 -8.75 -29.63 -44.56
CA GLY A 207 -7.82 -29.62 -45.69
C GLY A 207 -8.57 -29.84 -47.01
N PRO A 208 -7.96 -29.51 -48.15
CA PRO A 208 -8.58 -29.79 -49.44
C PRO A 208 -8.91 -31.29 -49.51
N THR A 209 -10.20 -31.62 -49.65
CA THR A 209 -10.65 -32.98 -49.94
C THR A 209 -9.93 -33.40 -51.20
N ARG A 210 -8.95 -34.31 -51.10
CA ARG A 210 -8.38 -34.93 -52.30
C ARG A 210 -9.57 -35.60 -52.99
N PHE A 211 -9.93 -35.12 -54.18
CA PHE A 211 -10.86 -35.82 -55.05
C PHE A 211 -10.33 -37.23 -55.24
N ARG A 212 -10.96 -38.18 -54.54
CA ARG A 212 -10.93 -39.59 -54.90
C ARG A 212 -11.95 -39.71 -56.03
N GLU A 213 -11.59 -40.50 -57.04
CA GLU A 213 -12.34 -40.84 -58.26
C GLU A 213 -12.07 -39.96 -59.49
N LEU A 214 -11.14 -40.43 -60.32
CA LEU A 214 -11.53 -40.92 -61.64
C LEU A 214 -10.96 -42.33 -61.82
N GLY A 215 -11.75 -43.32 -61.39
CA GLY A 215 -11.79 -44.56 -62.13
C GLY A 215 -12.73 -44.33 -63.30
N HIS A 216 -12.21 -44.34 -64.53
CA HIS A 216 -12.94 -44.81 -65.70
C HIS A 216 -11.98 -45.02 -66.88
N ARG A 217 -11.90 -46.30 -67.25
CA ARG A 217 -11.38 -46.92 -68.48
C ARG A 217 -9.87 -47.16 -68.57
#